data_AF-A0AAE3RUE8-F1
#
_entry.id   AF-A0AAE3RUE8-F1
#
_cell.length_a   1.000
_cell.length_b   1.000
_cell.length_c   1.000
_cell.angle_alpha   90.00
_cell.angle_beta   90.00
_cell.angle_gamma   90.00
#
_symmetry.space_group_name_H-M   'P 1'
#
loop_
_entity.id
_entity.type
_entity.pdbx_description
1 polymer ?
#
loop_
_entity_poly.entity_id
_entity_poly.type
_entity_poly.pdbx_seq_one_letter_code
_entity_poly.pdbx_strand_id
1 'polypeptide(L)' 'MFTRKLVITTEWIRLSDTPDNVSISFRGVLEIGESTVVPDGNTPLLRLENEMAPVAVDALSWVRVPVERQENVIVYIF' A
#
# COMPACT_ATOMS: atom_id res chain seq x y z
N MET A 1 -0.79 21.16 -3.04
CA MET A 1 -0.67 19.81 -2.46
C MET A 1 -0.82 18.84 -3.61
N PHE A 2 0.26 18.16 -4.00
CA PHE A 2 0.26 17.30 -5.19
C PHE A 2 -0.12 15.89 -4.75
N THR A 3 -1.36 15.49 -5.03
CA THR A 3 -1.83 14.13 -4.73
C THR A 3 -1.41 13.21 -5.87
N ARG A 4 -0.48 12.28 -5.61
CA ARG A 4 -0.13 11.24 -6.59
C ARG A 4 -1.19 10.15 -6.51
N LYS A 5 -1.81 9.83 -7.65
CA LYS A 5 -2.77 8.74 -7.78
C LYS A 5 -2.06 7.50 -8.31
N LEU A 6 -2.27 6.35 -7.67
CA LEU A 6 -1.69 5.07 -8.07
C LEU A 6 -2.77 3.99 -8.10
N VAL A 7 -2.68 3.09 -9.08
CA VAL A 7 -3.53 1.89 -9.15
C VAL A 7 -2.72 0.74 -8.58
N ILE A 8 -3.24 0.11 -7.54
CA ILE A 8 -2.66 -1.06 -6.89
C ILE A 8 -3.39 -2.30 -7.38
N THR A 9 -2.61 -3.29 -7.79
CA THR A 9 -3.08 -4.62 -8.23
C THR A 9 -2.60 -5.66 -7.23
N THR A 10 -2.63 -6.94 -7.59
CA THR A 10 -2.10 -8.05 -6.78
C THR A 10 -0.57 -8.12 -6.74
N GLU A 11 0.13 -7.27 -7.48
CA GLU A 11 1.59 -7.18 -7.44
C GLU A 11 2.05 -6.21 -6.34
N TRP A 12 3.20 -6.51 -5.74
CA TRP A 12 3.80 -5.66 -4.72
C TRP A 12 4.33 -4.36 -5.31
N ILE A 13 3.89 -3.24 -4.74
CA ILE A 13 4.31 -1.91 -5.14
C ILE A 13 4.80 -1.15 -3.91
N ARG A 14 5.99 -0.56 -4.00
CA ARG A 14 6.49 0.37 -2.99
C ARG A 14 5.86 1.75 -3.22
N LEU A 15 5.27 2.31 -2.17
CA LEU A 15 4.53 3.58 -2.27
C LEU A 15 5.42 4.81 -2.10
N SER A 16 6.51 4.68 -1.35
CA SER A 16 7.47 5.75 -1.08
C SER A 16 8.89 5.21 -1.14
N ASP A 17 9.79 6.01 -1.72
CA ASP A 17 11.25 5.80 -1.63
C ASP A 17 11.88 6.76 -0.61
N THR A 18 11.09 7.63 0.02
CA THR A 18 11.57 8.59 1.02
C THR A 18 11.48 7.99 2.42
N PRO A 19 12.50 8.22 3.28
CA PRO A 19 12.48 7.73 4.65
C PRO A 19 11.40 8.39 5.52
N ASP A 20 10.84 9.53 5.08
CA ASP A 20 9.73 10.18 5.76
C ASP A 20 8.41 9.44 5.52
N ASN A 21 7.54 9.46 6.54
CA ASN A 21 6.20 8.90 6.45
C ASN A 21 5.36 9.72 5.45
N VAL A 22 4.77 9.03 4.47
CA VAL A 22 3.77 9.61 3.56
C VAL A 22 2.38 9.16 3.99
N SER A 23 1.38 10.02 3.76
CA SER A 23 -0.01 9.66 4.06
C SER A 23 -0.69 9.11 2.82
N ILE A 24 -1.39 8.00 2.96
CA ILE A 24 -2.18 7.40 1.89
C ILE A 24 -3.64 7.27 2.27
N SER A 25 -4.53 7.41 1.28
CA SER A 25 -5.96 7.14 1.43
C SER A 25 -6.43 6.24 0.28
N PHE A 26 -7.29 5.27 0.61
CA PHE A 26 -7.85 4.33 -0.35
C PHE A 26 -9.19 3.80 0.15
N ARG A 27 -9.97 3.25 -0.79
CA ARG A 27 -11.19 2.51 -0.49
C ARG A 27 -11.03 1.06 -0.91
N GLY A 28 -11.29 0.14 -0.01
CA GLY A 28 -11.19 -1.30 -0.26
C GLY A 28 -10.20 -1.97 0.69
N VAL A 29 -9.61 -3.08 0.24
CA VAL A 29 -8.68 -3.88 1.06
C VAL A 29 -7.30 -3.89 0.44
N LEU A 30 -6.29 -3.58 1.25
CA LEU A 30 -4.87 -3.70 0.90
C LEU A 30 -4.14 -4.60 1.90
N GLU A 31 -3.12 -5.29 1.41
CA GLU A 31 -2.09 -5.91 2.24
C GLU A 31 -0.87 -5.00 2.26
N ILE A 32 -0.30 -4.80 3.45
CA ILE A 32 0.91 -4.02 3.67
C ILE A 32 1.97 -4.94 4.27
N GLY A 33 3.13 -5.02 3.63
CA GLY A 33 4.30 -5.75 4.11
C GLY A 33 5.49 -4.81 4.27
N GLU A 34 6.17 -4.89 5.41
CA GLU A 34 7.34 -4.06 5.72
C GLU A 34 8.61 -4.81 5.33
N SER A 35 9.36 -4.31 4.33
CA SER A 35 10.57 -4.96 3.84
C SER A 35 11.50 -4.04 3.05
N THR A 36 12.81 -4.27 3.16
CA THR A 36 13.83 -3.60 2.34
C THR A 36 13.83 -4.09 0.88
N VAL A 37 13.28 -5.28 0.63
CA VAL A 37 13.15 -5.92 -0.70
C VAL A 37 11.67 -6.25 -0.99
N VAL A 38 11.36 -6.70 -2.21
CA VAL A 38 10.00 -7.14 -2.56
C VAL A 38 9.55 -8.23 -1.57
N PRO A 39 8.39 -8.09 -0.89
CA PRO A 39 7.91 -9.08 0.07
C PRO A 39 7.69 -10.46 -0.55
N ASP A 40 8.00 -11.47 0.23
CA ASP A 40 7.82 -12.89 -0.10
C ASP A 40 6.78 -13.56 0.81
N GLY A 41 6.62 -14.88 0.68
CA GLY A 41 5.66 -15.65 1.49
C GLY A 41 5.96 -15.72 2.98
N ASN A 42 7.14 -15.28 3.43
CA ASN A 42 7.53 -15.26 4.85
C ASN A 42 7.42 -13.86 5.46
N THR A 43 7.23 -12.82 4.62
CA THR A 43 7.13 -11.45 5.09
C THR A 43 5.81 -11.27 5.86
N PRO A 44 5.83 -10.77 7.12
CA PRO A 44 4.61 -10.47 7.86
C PRO A 44 3.78 -9.41 7.13
N LEU A 45 2.47 -9.65 7.06
CA LEU A 45 1.54 -8.79 6.31
C LEU A 45 0.45 -8.28 7.24
N LEU A 46 0.14 -6.99 7.13
CA LEU A 46 -1.05 -6.38 7.72
C LEU A 46 -2.11 -6.23 6.64
N ARG A 47 -3.30 -6.79 6.88
CA ARG A 47 -4.44 -6.59 5.99
C ARG A 47 -5.31 -5.45 6.53
N LEU A 48 -5.49 -4.41 5.72
CA LEU A 48 -6.26 -3.22 6.06
C LEU A 48 -7.46 -3.08 5.13
N GLU A 49 -8.65 -3.07 5.72
CA GLU A 49 -9.86 -2.58 5.09
C GLU A 49 -10.07 -1.12 5.46
N ASN A 50 -10.23 -0.26 4.46
CA ASN A 50 -10.27 1.17 4.65
C ASN A 50 -11.37 1.81 3.82
N GLU A 51 -12.05 2.80 4.40
CA GLU A 51 -13.08 3.63 3.77
C GLU A 51 -12.59 5.07 3.56
N MET A 52 -11.41 5.25 2.96
CA MET A 52 -10.75 6.54 2.67
C MET A 52 -10.15 7.30 3.87
N ALA A 53 -10.00 6.66 5.03
CA ALA A 53 -9.24 7.21 6.15
C ALA A 53 -7.72 7.24 5.85
N PRO A 54 -7.02 8.35 6.12
CA PRO A 54 -5.57 8.42 5.92
C PRO A 54 -4.80 7.41 6.78
N VAL A 55 -3.79 6.76 6.19
CA VAL A 55 -2.85 5.85 6.85
C VAL A 55 -1.44 6.32 6.56
N ALA A 56 -0.56 6.32 7.57
CA ALA A 56 0.85 6.61 7.38
C ALA A 56 1.59 5.36 6.91
N VAL A 57 2.45 5.51 5.90
CA VAL A 57 3.34 4.46 5.39
C VAL A 57 4.73 5.06 5.16
N ASP A 58 5.77 4.22 5.16
CA ASP A 58 7.16 4.67 5.01
C ASP A 58 7.87 3.96 3.84
N ALA A 59 9.19 4.11 3.74
CA ALA A 59 10.01 3.54 2.66
C ALA A 59 10.07 2.00 2.65
N LEU A 60 9.73 1.35 3.77
CA LEU A 60 9.70 -0.11 3.89
C LEU A 60 8.32 -0.67 3.56
N SER A 61 7.29 0.17 3.51
CA SER A 61 5.91 -0.25 3.25
C SER A 61 5.70 -0.61 1.77
N TRP A 62 5.50 -1.89 1.52
CA TRP A 62 5.00 -2.41 0.25
C TRP A 62 3.52 -2.67 0.35
N VAL A 63 2.79 -2.39 -0.72
CA VAL A 63 1.35 -2.63 -0.79
C VAL A 63 0.96 -3.47 -1.98
N ARG A 64 -0.09 -4.27 -1.80
CA ARG A 64 -0.82 -4.93 -2.90
C ARG A 64 -2.27 -5.14 -2.52
N VAL A 65 -3.10 -5.47 -3.49
CA VAL A 65 -4.43 -6.04 -3.26
C VAL A 65 -4.26 -7.52 -2.87
N PRO A 66 -5.05 -8.03 -1.90
CA PRO A 66 -5.11 -9.47 -1.63
C PRO A 66 -5.31 -10.28 -2.91
N VAL A 67 -4.51 -11.32 -3.10
CA VAL A 67 -4.50 -12.13 -4.34
C VAL A 67 -5.87 -12.74 -4.64
N GLU A 68 -6.64 -13.04 -3.60
CA GLU A 68 -7.99 -13.57 -3.70
C GLU A 68 -9.05 -12.55 -4.15
N ARG A 69 -8.77 -11.24 -4.12
CA ARG A 69 -9.78 -10.21 -4.38
C ARG A 69 -9.83 -9.68 -5.81
N GLN A 70 -8.79 -9.88 -6.64
CA GLN A 70 -8.70 -9.50 -8.07
C GLN A 70 -9.25 -8.10 -8.48
N GLU A 71 -9.56 -7.24 -7.51
CA GLU A 71 -10.04 -5.88 -7.71
C GLU A 71 -8.85 -4.93 -7.75
N ASN A 72 -8.96 -3.83 -8.49
CA ASN A 72 -7.94 -2.80 -8.49
C ASN A 72 -8.29 -1.75 -7.46
N VAL A 73 -7.36 -1.40 -6.58
CA VAL A 73 -7.56 -0.36 -5.56
C VAL A 73 -6.83 0.90 -5.98
N ILE A 74 -7.53 2.03 -5.93
CA ILE A 74 -6.92 3.35 -6.16
C ILE A 74 -6.39 3.88 -4.83
N VAL A 75 -5.11 4.21 -4.80
CA VAL A 75 -4.44 4.85 -3.67
C VAL A 75 -4.11 6.30 -4.02
N TYR A 76 -4.42 7.21 -3.11
CA TYR A 76 -4.06 8.62 -3.15
C TYR A 76 -2.94 8.87 -2.14
N ILE A 77 -1.80 9.39 -2.59
CA ILE A 77 -0.62 9.68 -1.77
C ILE A 77 -0.51 11.20 -1.58
N PHE A 78 -0.35 11.64 -0.34
CA PHE A 78 -0.31 13.05 0.09
C PHE A 78 1.04 13.44 0.68
#